data_AF-A0A259F751-F1
#
_entry.id   AF-A0A259F751-F1
#
_cell.length_a   1.000
_cell.length_b   1.000
_cell.length_c   1.000
_cell.angle_alpha   90.00
_cell.angle_beta   90.00
_cell.angle_gamma   90.00
#
_symmetry.space_group_name_H-M   'P 1'
#
loop_
_entity.id
_entity.type
_entity.pdbx_description
1 polymer ?
#
loop_
_entity_poly.entity_id
_entity_poly.type
_entity_poly.pdbx_seq_one_letter_code
_entity_poly.pdbx_strand_id
1 'polypeptide(L)'
;MLNVATESAASRPVPPTETAEPAAVDTRYADYKIIRRNGAVVGFAPNKIAIAVTKAFIAVQGGQAAASARIRELVESITNQVTAALMRRTPNGGTFHIEDIQDQVELALMRSGEHEVARSYVLYREKRTQERAAQKAAGVPEVTLHVIEDGVKKPLDTARLAGLLADACAGLGDNVRAEPIMHTVLRDLYDGVPMAEVEKALVLAARSMIEQDPAYSQVTARLLLVSIRHEVLGETVTQAEMGARYAEYFPAYIKKGIAAELLDEKLAQFDLARLSAVLDADRDYQFGYLGLQTLYDRYFLHIEESRIELPQAFFMRVAMGLAINEVDREARAIEFYQVLSSFDFMSSTPTLFNAGTQHSQLSSCYLTTVTDDLDGIYQAIKENAMLQKYAGGLGNDWTPVRAMGARIKGTNGKSQGVVPFLKVVNDTAVAVNQGGKRKGAVCAYLETWHLDMEEFLELRKNTGDDRRRTHDMNTANWIP
;
A
#
# COMPACT_ATOMS: atom_id res chain seq x y z
N MET A 1 49.98 -36.33 -25.64
CA MET A 1 51.32 -36.92 -25.88
C MET A 1 52.27 -35.74 -26.04
N LEU A 2 53.28 -35.47 -25.22
CA LEU A 2 54.14 -36.32 -24.38
C LEU A 2 54.35 -35.72 -22.98
N ASN A 3 54.36 -36.60 -21.97
CA ASN A 3 55.08 -36.45 -20.70
C ASN A 3 56.60 -36.42 -20.97
N VAL A 4 57.40 -35.79 -20.09
CA VAL A 4 58.49 -36.44 -19.33
C VAL A 4 58.88 -35.54 -18.15
N ALA A 5 58.85 -36.13 -16.96
CA ALA A 5 59.44 -35.64 -15.71
C ALA A 5 60.92 -36.05 -15.60
N THR A 6 61.73 -35.33 -14.81
CA THR A 6 62.62 -35.92 -13.77
C THR A 6 63.47 -34.84 -13.07
N GLU A 7 63.58 -34.98 -11.75
CA GLU A 7 64.41 -34.20 -10.83
C GLU A 7 65.89 -34.67 -10.77
N SER A 8 66.71 -33.77 -10.21
CA SER A 8 67.91 -33.97 -9.36
C SER A 8 69.30 -34.22 -10.00
N ALA A 9 70.23 -33.24 -9.85
CA ALA A 9 71.26 -33.26 -8.80
C ALA A 9 72.34 -32.14 -8.95
N ALA A 10 72.50 -31.38 -7.86
CA ALA A 10 73.66 -30.65 -7.28
C ALA A 10 74.88 -30.14 -8.10
N SER A 11 75.23 -28.85 -7.92
CA SER A 11 76.59 -28.44 -7.47
C SER A 11 76.70 -26.96 -6.98
N ARG A 12 77.02 -26.82 -5.68
CA ARG A 12 77.90 -25.84 -4.96
C ARG A 12 77.78 -24.30 -5.11
N PRO A 13 78.19 -23.54 -4.06
CA PRO A 13 77.60 -22.24 -3.69
C PRO A 13 78.40 -21.01 -4.18
N VAL A 14 77.68 -19.91 -4.41
CA VAL A 14 78.21 -18.56 -4.74
C VAL A 14 77.75 -17.59 -3.63
N PRO A 15 78.54 -16.56 -3.25
CA PRO A 15 78.41 -15.83 -1.98
C PRO A 15 77.15 -14.93 -1.94
N PRO A 16 76.75 -14.45 -0.74
CA PRO A 16 75.50 -13.74 -0.55
C PRO A 16 75.51 -12.40 -1.31
N THR A 17 74.53 -12.25 -2.19
CA THR A 17 74.23 -11.01 -2.90
C THR A 17 73.76 -9.97 -1.90
N GLU A 18 74.34 -8.78 -1.98
CA GLU A 18 73.98 -7.58 -1.23
C GLU A 18 72.46 -7.38 -1.23
N THR A 19 71.96 -7.15 -0.02
CA THR A 19 70.60 -6.74 0.30
C THR A 19 70.15 -5.59 -0.58
N ALA A 20 69.18 -5.84 -1.45
CA ALA A 20 68.42 -4.79 -2.12
C ALA A 20 67.70 -3.95 -1.05
N GLU A 21 67.97 -2.65 -1.03
CA GLU A 21 67.32 -1.67 -0.16
C GLU A 21 65.79 -1.70 -0.35
N PRO A 22 64.99 -1.61 0.72
CA PRO A 22 63.55 -1.47 0.60
C PRO A 22 63.19 -0.10 0.01
N ALA A 23 62.31 -0.10 -0.99
CA ALA A 23 61.76 1.11 -1.58
C ALA A 23 61.24 2.06 -0.48
N ALA A 24 61.69 3.33 -0.53
CA ALA A 24 61.37 4.35 0.45
C ALA A 24 59.86 4.46 0.69
N VAL A 25 59.45 4.24 1.95
CA VAL A 25 58.07 4.48 2.40
C VAL A 25 57.87 6.00 2.47
N ASP A 26 57.01 6.53 1.61
CA ASP A 26 56.64 7.95 1.64
C ASP A 26 55.87 8.24 2.93
N THR A 27 56.57 8.79 3.93
CA THR A 27 56.06 9.02 5.30
C THR A 27 54.91 10.03 5.35
N ARG A 28 54.65 10.76 4.25
CA ARG A 28 53.58 11.76 4.14
C ARG A 28 52.16 11.20 4.16
N TYR A 29 51.99 9.89 3.95
CA TYR A 29 50.67 9.25 3.87
C TYR A 29 50.44 8.14 4.91
N ALA A 30 51.30 8.05 5.94
CA ALA A 30 51.28 6.97 6.92
C ALA A 30 49.95 6.86 7.69
N ASP A 31 49.25 7.98 7.89
CA ASP A 31 48.00 8.07 8.65
C ASP A 31 46.74 7.79 7.81
N TYR A 32 46.90 7.38 6.55
CA TYR A 32 45.79 7.11 5.62
C TYR A 32 45.68 5.63 5.26
N LYS A 33 44.47 5.09 5.37
CA LYS A 33 44.17 3.69 5.09
C LYS A 33 43.03 3.54 4.07
N ILE A 34 43.01 2.41 3.37
CA ILE A 34 42.00 2.07 2.36
C ILE A 34 41.30 0.78 2.79
N ILE A 35 39.97 0.82 2.83
CA ILE A 35 39.10 -0.34 3.00
C ILE A 35 38.87 -0.95 1.61
N ARG A 36 39.40 -2.16 1.39
CA ARG A 36 39.18 -2.91 0.15
C ARG A 36 37.78 -3.53 0.15
N ARG A 37 37.31 -3.90 -1.05
CA ARG A 37 35.99 -4.54 -1.28
C ARG A 37 35.74 -5.82 -0.46
N ASN A 38 36.79 -6.47 0.03
CA ASN A 38 36.72 -7.66 0.89
C ASN A 38 36.84 -7.35 2.39
N GLY A 39 36.76 -6.08 2.80
CA GLY A 39 36.90 -5.63 4.19
C GLY A 39 38.34 -5.49 4.67
N ALA A 40 39.35 -5.90 3.89
CA ALA A 40 40.75 -5.77 4.29
C ALA A 40 41.21 -4.31 4.27
N VAL A 41 41.90 -3.89 5.33
CA VAL A 41 42.44 -2.53 5.46
C VAL A 41 43.91 -2.52 5.05
N VAL A 42 44.29 -1.62 4.14
CA VAL A 42 45.68 -1.47 3.66
C VAL A 42 46.12 -0.01 3.68
N GLY A 43 47.43 0.24 3.76
CA GLY A 43 47.98 1.60 3.69
C GLY A 43 47.67 2.28 2.35
N PHE A 44 47.44 3.59 2.38
CA PHE A 44 47.24 4.41 1.18
C PHE A 44 48.56 4.56 0.41
N ALA A 45 48.51 4.35 -0.91
CA ALA A 45 49.69 4.42 -1.78
C ALA A 45 49.34 5.11 -3.10
N PRO A 46 49.72 6.39 -3.30
CA PRO A 46 49.42 7.15 -4.52
C PRO A 46 49.91 6.47 -5.80
N ASN A 47 51.01 5.74 -5.74
CA ASN A 47 51.55 4.99 -6.88
C ASN A 47 50.53 3.99 -7.46
N LYS A 48 49.62 3.42 -6.65
CA LYS A 48 48.56 2.53 -7.16
C LYS A 48 47.52 3.27 -8.00
N ILE A 49 47.27 4.54 -7.70
CA ILE A 49 46.40 5.41 -8.49
C ILE A 49 47.09 5.71 -9.82
N ALA A 50 48.36 6.12 -9.79
CA ALA A 50 49.15 6.37 -10.99
C ALA A 50 49.17 5.14 -11.93
N ILE A 51 49.38 3.93 -11.40
CA ILE A 51 49.34 2.69 -12.18
C ILE A 51 47.96 2.46 -12.82
N ALA A 52 46.87 2.71 -12.09
CA ALA A 52 45.52 2.53 -12.60
C ALA A 52 45.19 3.53 -13.71
N VAL A 53 45.57 4.80 -13.53
CA VAL A 53 45.39 5.86 -14.53
C VAL A 53 46.24 5.59 -15.77
N THR A 54 47.51 5.20 -15.62
CA THR A 54 48.39 4.81 -16.74
C THR A 54 47.80 3.66 -17.55
N LYS A 55 47.22 2.64 -16.90
CA LYS A 55 46.54 1.54 -17.60
C LYS A 55 45.34 2.04 -18.41
N ALA A 56 44.62 3.04 -17.93
CA ALA A 56 43.52 3.67 -18.65
C ALA A 56 44.00 4.35 -19.94
N PHE A 57 45.09 5.12 -19.85
CA PHE A 57 45.70 5.79 -21.01
C PHE A 57 46.23 4.78 -22.04
N ILE A 58 46.92 3.72 -21.59
CA ILE A 58 47.42 2.66 -22.46
C ILE A 58 46.27 1.94 -23.17
N ALA A 59 45.14 1.72 -22.50
CA ALA A 59 43.98 1.04 -23.08
C ALA A 59 43.35 1.82 -24.24
N VAL A 60 43.48 3.16 -24.27
CA VAL A 60 42.92 4.00 -25.34
C VAL A 60 43.97 4.35 -26.40
N GLN A 61 45.20 4.68 -26.00
CA GLN A 61 46.23 5.24 -26.88
C GLN A 61 47.32 4.22 -27.30
N GLY A 62 47.23 2.97 -26.84
CA GLY A 62 48.15 1.88 -27.19
C GLY A 62 49.49 1.91 -26.45
N GLY A 63 50.38 0.94 -26.73
CA GLY A 63 51.63 0.74 -25.99
C GLY A 63 52.65 1.89 -26.05
N GLN A 64 52.57 2.76 -27.07
CA GLN A 64 53.41 3.96 -27.16
C GLN A 64 53.08 5.00 -26.09
N ALA A 65 51.91 4.91 -25.46
CA ALA A 65 51.52 5.76 -24.34
C ALA A 65 52.42 5.59 -23.11
N ALA A 66 52.99 4.40 -22.91
CA ALA A 66 53.82 4.10 -21.74
C ALA A 66 55.16 4.87 -21.72
N ALA A 67 55.68 5.28 -22.89
CA ALA A 67 56.94 6.00 -23.02
C ALA A 67 56.75 7.53 -23.15
N SER A 68 55.53 8.00 -23.41
CA SER A 68 55.21 9.41 -23.64
C SER A 68 55.47 10.27 -22.40
N ALA A 69 56.26 11.33 -22.55
CA ALA A 69 56.50 12.31 -21.48
C ALA A 69 55.21 13.05 -21.10
N ARG A 70 54.41 13.46 -22.09
CA ARG A 70 53.12 14.14 -21.90
C ARG A 70 52.15 13.32 -21.05
N ILE A 71 52.09 12.00 -21.26
CA ILE A 71 51.16 11.13 -20.51
C ILE A 71 51.65 10.93 -19.09
N ARG A 72 52.97 10.83 -18.87
CA ARG A 72 53.54 10.77 -17.51
C ARG A 72 53.20 12.02 -16.70
N GLU A 73 53.36 13.21 -17.28
CA GLU A 73 52.98 14.48 -16.65
C GLU A 73 51.47 14.56 -16.34
N LEU A 74 50.63 14.08 -17.26
CA LEU A 74 49.19 14.07 -17.09
C LEU A 74 48.73 13.08 -16.01
N VAL A 75 49.29 11.87 -15.98
CA VAL A 75 49.06 10.86 -14.94
C VAL A 75 49.49 11.39 -13.57
N GLU A 76 50.63 12.06 -13.49
CA GLU A 76 51.13 12.67 -12.25
C GLU A 76 50.19 13.80 -11.78
N SER A 77 49.77 14.69 -12.69
CA SER A 77 48.79 15.75 -12.40
C SER A 77 47.47 15.18 -11.88
N ILE A 78 46.91 14.17 -12.56
CA ILE A 78 45.66 13.51 -12.15
C ILE A 78 45.84 12.82 -10.78
N THR A 79 46.94 12.10 -10.58
CA THR A 79 47.23 11.42 -9.31
C THR A 79 47.34 12.41 -8.15
N ASN A 80 47.97 13.56 -8.37
CA ASN A 80 48.07 14.64 -7.40
C ASN A 80 46.71 15.28 -7.10
N GLN A 81 45.87 15.50 -8.12
CA GLN A 81 44.51 16.02 -7.94
C GLN A 81 43.64 15.07 -7.10
N VAL A 82 43.67 13.77 -7.41
CA VAL A 82 42.94 12.73 -6.67
C VAL A 82 43.41 12.68 -5.22
N THR A 83 44.74 12.64 -5.01
CA THR A 83 45.31 12.61 -3.67
C THR A 83 44.93 13.85 -2.88
N ALA A 84 45.08 15.05 -3.44
CA ALA A 84 44.70 16.29 -2.79
C ALA A 84 43.20 16.40 -2.50
N ALA A 85 42.34 15.78 -3.32
CA ALA A 85 40.89 15.73 -3.07
C ALA A 85 40.53 14.81 -1.89
N LEU A 86 41.18 13.64 -1.81
CA LEU A 86 41.00 12.70 -0.70
C LEU A 86 41.52 13.29 0.62
N MET A 87 42.71 13.88 0.62
CA MET A 87 43.31 14.47 1.83
C MET A 87 42.52 15.69 2.34
N ARG A 88 41.95 16.51 1.45
CA ARG A 88 41.09 17.64 1.86
C ARG A 88 39.84 17.22 2.64
N ARG A 89 39.32 16.03 2.40
CA ARG A 89 38.15 15.51 3.12
C ARG A 89 38.48 15.00 4.53
N THR A 90 39.73 14.62 4.78
CA THR A 90 40.18 14.08 6.08
C THR A 90 41.57 14.63 6.44
N PRO A 91 41.66 15.88 6.91
CA PRO A 91 42.94 16.57 7.10
C PRO A 91 43.85 15.96 8.19
N ASN A 92 43.32 15.15 9.11
CA ASN A 92 44.03 14.58 10.26
C ASN A 92 44.26 13.05 10.14
N GLY A 93 44.27 12.50 8.91
CA GLY A 93 44.31 11.05 8.69
C GLY A 93 42.90 10.42 8.68
N GLY A 94 42.80 9.20 8.13
CA GLY A 94 41.49 8.56 7.98
C GLY A 94 41.47 7.28 7.13
N THR A 95 40.29 6.70 7.00
CA THR A 95 40.03 5.53 6.14
C THR A 95 39.12 5.94 4.99
N PHE A 96 39.43 5.47 3.77
CA PHE A 96 38.57 5.64 2.59
C PHE A 96 38.12 4.28 2.07
N HIS A 97 36.92 4.20 1.51
CA HIS A 97 36.54 3.02 0.75
C HIS A 97 37.22 3.05 -0.62
N ILE A 98 37.54 1.89 -1.18
CA ILE A 98 38.20 1.82 -2.50
C ILE A 98 37.35 2.43 -3.62
N GLU A 99 36.02 2.44 -3.49
CA GLU A 99 35.13 3.13 -4.44
C GLU A 99 35.33 4.65 -4.42
N ASP A 100 35.58 5.26 -3.24
CA ASP A 100 35.81 6.70 -3.14
C ASP A 100 37.01 7.14 -3.96
N ILE A 101 38.06 6.30 -4.01
CA ILE A 101 39.26 6.55 -4.81
C ILE A 101 38.93 6.43 -6.30
N GLN A 102 38.12 5.44 -6.70
CA GLN A 102 37.71 5.26 -8.09
C GLN A 102 36.86 6.43 -8.59
N ASP A 103 35.92 6.90 -7.78
CA ASP A 103 35.08 8.06 -8.11
C ASP A 103 35.93 9.34 -8.26
N GLN A 104 36.94 9.55 -7.41
CA GLN A 104 37.86 10.68 -7.56
C GLN A 104 38.73 10.56 -8.82
N VAL A 105 39.17 9.35 -9.20
CA VAL A 105 39.93 9.12 -10.44
C VAL A 105 39.08 9.45 -11.67
N GLU A 106 37.82 9.01 -11.71
CA GLU A 106 36.89 9.34 -12.79
C GLU A 106 36.66 10.85 -12.90
N LEU A 107 36.41 11.50 -11.76
CA LEU A 107 36.19 12.95 -11.72
C LEU A 107 37.43 13.73 -12.19
N ALA A 108 38.64 13.30 -11.81
CA ALA A 108 39.88 13.93 -12.23
C ALA A 108 40.15 13.76 -13.73
N LEU A 109 39.91 12.56 -14.29
CA LEU A 109 39.99 12.30 -15.73
C LEU A 109 39.00 13.12 -16.55
N MET A 110 37.77 13.29 -16.06
CA MET A 110 36.76 14.14 -16.71
C MET A 110 37.15 15.62 -16.67
N ARG A 111 37.68 16.12 -15.54
CA ARG A 111 38.10 17.52 -15.37
C ARG A 111 39.36 17.89 -16.14
N SER A 112 40.22 16.92 -16.43
CA SER A 112 41.40 17.13 -17.27
C SER A 112 41.10 17.15 -18.78
N GLY A 113 39.82 17.00 -19.18
CA GLY A 113 39.40 16.99 -20.59
C GLY A 113 39.65 15.67 -21.31
N GLU A 114 40.05 14.61 -20.58
CA GLU A 114 40.42 13.31 -21.15
C GLU A 114 39.20 12.39 -21.25
N HIS A 115 38.18 12.84 -21.99
CA HIS A 115 36.86 12.22 -22.03
C HIS A 115 36.87 10.77 -22.54
N GLU A 116 37.71 10.46 -23.53
CA GLU A 116 37.82 9.09 -24.06
C GLU A 116 38.44 8.12 -23.05
N VAL A 117 39.47 8.58 -22.32
CA VAL A 117 40.14 7.80 -21.27
C VAL A 117 39.22 7.63 -20.06
N ALA A 118 38.49 8.68 -19.66
CA ALA A 118 37.46 8.60 -18.62
C ALA A 118 36.38 7.58 -18.98
N ARG A 119 35.85 7.61 -20.21
CA ARG A 119 34.83 6.66 -20.68
C ARG A 119 35.36 5.22 -20.65
N SER A 120 36.57 5.00 -21.15
CA SER A 120 37.21 3.67 -21.13
C SER A 120 37.42 3.16 -19.70
N TYR A 121 37.84 4.03 -18.77
CA TYR A 121 38.00 3.70 -17.36
C TYR A 121 36.68 3.28 -16.69
N VAL A 122 35.60 4.04 -16.92
CA VAL A 122 34.25 3.73 -16.38
C VAL A 122 33.74 2.40 -16.92
N LEU A 123 33.84 2.17 -18.24
CA LEU A 123 33.42 0.90 -18.86
C LEU A 123 34.20 -0.30 -18.32
N TYR A 124 35.52 -0.15 -18.12
CA TYR A 124 36.35 -1.19 -17.52
C TYR A 124 35.97 -1.46 -16.05
N ARG A 125 35.71 -0.41 -15.26
CA ARG A 125 35.25 -0.52 -13.87
C ARG A 125 33.94 -1.28 -13.80
N GLU A 126 32.97 -0.91 -14.64
CA GLU A 126 31.63 -1.50 -14.70
C GLU A 126 31.69 -2.98 -15.08
N LYS A 127 32.44 -3.33 -16.15
CA LYS A 127 32.64 -4.73 -16.56
C LYS A 127 33.22 -5.58 -15.42
N ARG A 128 34.22 -5.07 -14.69
CA ARG A 128 34.81 -5.79 -13.55
C ARG A 128 33.85 -5.88 -12.37
N THR A 129 32.94 -4.92 -12.20
CA THR A 129 31.88 -4.98 -11.19
C THR A 129 30.86 -6.05 -11.54
N GLN A 130 30.46 -6.16 -12.79
CA GLN A 130 29.58 -7.24 -13.29
C GLN A 130 30.22 -8.62 -13.14
N GLU A 131 31.49 -8.79 -13.54
CA GLU A 131 32.23 -10.05 -13.36
C GLU A 131 32.29 -10.49 -11.88
N ARG A 132 32.46 -9.52 -10.96
CA ARG A 132 32.45 -9.79 -9.51
C ARG A 132 31.06 -10.11 -8.98
N ALA A 133 30.02 -9.42 -9.45
CA ALA A 133 28.65 -9.70 -9.07
C ALA A 133 28.24 -11.12 -9.50
N ALA A 134 28.63 -11.54 -10.72
CA ALA A 134 28.44 -12.90 -11.22
C ALA A 134 29.19 -13.95 -10.36
N GLN A 135 30.44 -13.67 -9.97
CA GLN A 135 31.20 -14.56 -9.07
C GLN A 135 30.62 -14.63 -7.66
N LYS A 136 30.04 -13.53 -7.14
CA LYS A 136 29.40 -13.50 -5.82
C LYS A 136 28.05 -14.23 -5.85
N ALA A 137 27.28 -14.11 -6.93
CA ALA A 137 26.03 -14.85 -7.13
C ALA A 137 26.24 -16.37 -7.19
N ALA A 138 27.40 -16.83 -7.69
CA ALA A 138 27.75 -18.25 -7.74
C ALA A 138 28.15 -18.89 -6.40
N GLY A 139 28.20 -18.12 -5.30
CA GLY A 139 28.68 -18.58 -3.99
C GLY A 139 27.81 -18.21 -2.79
N VAL A 140 26.59 -17.72 -2.99
CA VAL A 140 25.65 -17.46 -1.88
C VAL A 140 24.95 -18.78 -1.53
N PRO A 141 25.04 -19.28 -0.28
CA PRO A 141 24.24 -20.42 0.14
C PRO A 141 22.75 -20.06 0.04
N GLU A 142 21.97 -20.97 -0.53
CA GLU A 142 20.52 -20.87 -0.64
C GLU A 142 19.93 -20.86 0.77
N VAL A 143 19.61 -19.68 1.30
CA VAL A 143 18.99 -19.55 2.63
C VAL A 143 17.54 -19.99 2.51
N THR A 144 17.23 -21.19 2.98
CA THR A 144 15.84 -21.65 3.09
C THR A 144 15.15 -20.87 4.20
N LEU A 145 14.27 -19.94 3.83
CA LEU A 145 13.40 -19.24 4.77
C LEU A 145 12.35 -20.21 5.31
N HIS A 146 12.06 -20.12 6.61
CA HIS A 146 10.97 -20.85 7.24
C HIS A 146 9.85 -19.90 7.64
N VAL A 147 8.62 -20.40 7.60
CA VAL A 147 7.41 -19.71 8.04
C VAL A 147 6.76 -20.45 9.19
N ILE A 148 5.99 -19.73 10.00
CA ILE A 148 5.15 -20.30 11.05
C ILE A 148 3.71 -20.34 10.55
N GLU A 149 3.16 -21.55 10.45
CA GLU A 149 1.78 -21.82 10.06
C GLU A 149 1.17 -22.73 11.14
N ASP A 150 0.07 -22.31 11.77
CA ASP A 150 -0.57 -22.99 12.91
C ASP A 150 0.39 -23.34 14.06
N GLY A 151 1.36 -22.45 14.31
CA GLY A 151 2.38 -22.64 15.35
C GLY A 151 3.50 -23.63 14.98
N VAL A 152 3.47 -24.20 13.77
CA VAL A 152 4.49 -25.13 13.27
C VAL A 152 5.44 -24.41 12.31
N LYS A 153 6.75 -24.52 12.56
CA LYS A 153 7.79 -24.01 11.66
C LYS A 153 7.95 -24.95 10.47
N LYS A 154 7.69 -24.46 9.26
CA LYS A 154 7.82 -25.20 7.99
C LYS A 154 8.68 -24.40 7.01
N PRO A 155 9.39 -25.04 6.07
CA PRO A 155 10.08 -24.31 5.00
C PRO A 155 9.06 -23.53 4.15
N LEU A 156 9.44 -22.32 3.72
CA LEU A 156 8.61 -21.52 2.82
C LEU A 156 8.50 -22.22 1.46
N ASP A 157 7.27 -22.53 1.06
CA ASP A 157 6.99 -23.09 -0.26
C ASP A 157 6.98 -21.98 -1.32
N THR A 158 8.16 -21.68 -1.85
CA THR A 158 8.34 -20.66 -2.89
C THR A 158 7.70 -21.05 -4.22
N ALA A 159 7.56 -22.34 -4.51
CA ALA A 159 6.89 -22.83 -5.72
C ALA A 159 5.39 -22.57 -5.65
N ARG A 160 4.76 -22.82 -4.50
CA ARG A 160 3.36 -22.48 -4.26
C ARG A 160 3.11 -20.98 -4.39
N LEU A 161 3.98 -20.15 -3.81
CA LEU A 161 3.86 -18.68 -3.94
C LEU A 161 4.01 -18.22 -5.39
N ALA A 162 4.93 -18.83 -6.16
CA ALA A 162 5.12 -18.50 -7.56
C ALA A 162 3.88 -18.85 -8.41
N GLY A 163 3.28 -20.03 -8.16
CA GLY A 163 2.02 -20.42 -8.80
C GLY A 163 0.88 -19.44 -8.49
N LEU A 164 0.72 -19.07 -7.22
CA LEU A 164 -0.29 -18.10 -6.79
C LEU A 164 -0.11 -16.72 -7.47
N LEU A 165 1.11 -16.22 -7.55
CA LEU A 165 1.39 -14.96 -8.25
C LEU A 165 1.16 -15.07 -9.76
N ALA A 166 1.50 -16.20 -10.38
CA ALA A 166 1.24 -16.44 -11.80
C ALA A 166 -0.27 -16.43 -12.09
N ASP A 167 -1.07 -17.11 -11.26
CA ASP A 167 -2.53 -17.12 -11.37
C ASP A 167 -3.12 -15.72 -11.16
N ALA A 168 -2.59 -14.96 -10.19
CA ALA A 168 -3.02 -13.59 -9.96
C ALA A 168 -2.71 -12.66 -11.15
N CYS A 169 -1.59 -12.86 -11.85
CA CYS A 169 -1.21 -12.11 -13.05
C CYS A 169 -1.89 -12.57 -14.35
N ALA A 170 -2.55 -13.74 -14.35
CA ALA A 170 -3.08 -14.34 -15.56
C ALA A 170 -4.11 -13.45 -16.29
N GLY A 171 -3.94 -13.31 -17.60
CA GLY A 171 -4.88 -12.57 -18.46
C GLY A 171 -4.82 -11.04 -18.35
N LEU A 172 -3.78 -10.48 -17.73
CA LEU A 172 -3.63 -9.02 -17.51
C LEU A 172 -2.63 -8.33 -18.45
N GLY A 173 -2.15 -9.04 -19.48
CA GLY A 173 -1.19 -8.55 -20.47
C GLY A 173 0.27 -8.78 -20.08
N ASP A 174 1.17 -8.59 -21.05
CA ASP A 174 2.58 -9.02 -20.95
C ASP A 174 3.42 -8.18 -19.97
N ASN A 175 2.97 -6.98 -19.62
CA ASN A 175 3.67 -6.08 -18.70
C ASN A 175 3.46 -6.45 -17.21
N VAL A 176 2.44 -7.27 -16.92
CA VAL A 176 2.10 -7.69 -15.56
C VAL A 176 2.82 -8.99 -15.25
N ARG A 177 3.80 -8.91 -14.34
CA ARG A 177 4.76 -9.97 -14.07
C ARG A 177 4.84 -10.28 -12.58
N ALA A 178 4.96 -11.57 -12.26
CA ALA A 178 5.00 -12.07 -10.88
C ALA A 178 6.37 -11.85 -10.22
N GLU A 179 7.45 -11.87 -11.00
CA GLU A 179 8.83 -11.89 -10.53
C GLU A 179 9.22 -10.67 -9.70
N PRO A 180 8.84 -9.42 -10.07
CA PRO A 180 9.15 -8.24 -9.24
C PRO A 180 8.49 -8.30 -7.85
N ILE A 181 7.27 -8.85 -7.77
CA ILE A 181 6.53 -9.01 -6.52
C ILE A 181 7.24 -10.06 -5.66
N MET A 182 7.54 -11.23 -6.24
CA MET A 182 8.25 -12.31 -5.55
C MET A 182 9.61 -11.83 -5.00
N HIS A 183 10.40 -11.15 -5.82
CA HIS A 183 11.71 -10.63 -5.41
C HIS A 183 11.60 -9.64 -4.25
N THR A 184 10.59 -8.75 -4.29
CA THR A 184 10.35 -7.78 -3.22
C THR A 184 9.97 -8.48 -1.92
N VAL A 185 9.06 -9.47 -1.96
CA VAL A 185 8.65 -10.22 -0.79
C VAL A 185 9.82 -11.00 -0.19
N LEU A 186 10.54 -11.82 -0.98
CA LEU A 186 11.65 -12.63 -0.47
C LEU A 186 12.78 -11.80 0.14
N ARG A 187 12.99 -10.56 -0.34
CA ARG A 187 13.96 -9.62 0.22
C ARG A 187 13.54 -9.11 1.61
N ASP A 188 12.25 -8.88 1.81
CA ASP A 188 11.71 -8.20 2.99
C ASP A 188 11.27 -9.19 4.10
N LEU A 189 11.17 -10.48 3.79
CA LEU A 189 10.87 -11.53 4.79
C LEU A 189 12.08 -11.87 5.68
N TYR A 190 11.78 -12.25 6.92
CA TYR A 190 12.74 -12.79 7.88
C TYR A 190 12.41 -14.26 8.22
N ASP A 191 13.39 -15.02 8.73
CA ASP A 191 13.17 -16.42 9.12
C ASP A 191 12.23 -16.52 10.32
N GLY A 192 11.22 -17.39 10.23
CA GLY A 192 10.20 -17.57 11.27
C GLY A 192 9.03 -16.59 11.18
N VAL A 193 8.85 -15.90 10.06
CA VAL A 193 7.70 -15.03 9.80
C VAL A 193 6.37 -15.82 9.80
N PRO A 194 5.28 -15.32 10.41
CA PRO A 194 3.96 -15.94 10.33
C PRO A 194 3.43 -15.99 8.88
N MET A 195 2.76 -17.08 8.50
CA MET A 195 2.20 -17.23 7.14
C MET A 195 1.21 -16.10 6.78
N ALA A 196 0.42 -15.62 7.74
CA ALA A 196 -0.49 -14.49 7.55
C ALA A 196 0.26 -13.16 7.24
N GLU A 197 1.50 -12.98 7.72
CA GLU A 197 2.33 -11.83 7.35
C GLU A 197 2.90 -11.96 5.94
N VAL A 198 3.20 -13.19 5.48
CA VAL A 198 3.63 -13.45 4.10
C VAL A 198 2.53 -13.09 3.11
N GLU A 199 1.28 -13.47 3.38
CA GLU A 199 0.13 -13.10 2.54
C GLU A 199 -0.05 -11.57 2.46
N LYS A 200 0.04 -10.88 3.60
CA LYS A 200 0.01 -9.41 3.64
C LYS A 200 1.16 -8.80 2.86
N ALA A 201 2.36 -9.37 2.96
CA ALA A 201 3.52 -8.89 2.21
C ALA A 201 3.33 -9.01 0.70
N LEU A 202 2.70 -10.10 0.20
CA LEU A 202 2.36 -10.25 -1.22
C LEU A 202 1.41 -9.14 -1.69
N VAL A 203 0.35 -8.87 -0.92
CA VAL A 203 -0.61 -7.80 -1.24
C VAL A 203 0.07 -6.44 -1.24
N LEU A 204 0.91 -6.13 -0.25
CA LEU A 204 1.62 -4.85 -0.18
C LEU A 204 2.64 -4.67 -1.31
N ALA A 205 3.38 -5.73 -1.64
CA ALA A 205 4.33 -5.73 -2.74
C ALA A 205 3.61 -5.52 -4.09
N ALA A 206 2.51 -6.25 -4.34
CA ALA A 206 1.70 -6.08 -5.54
C ALA A 206 1.08 -4.67 -5.63
N ARG A 207 0.59 -4.13 -4.51
CA ARG A 207 0.04 -2.77 -4.43
C ARG A 207 1.05 -1.70 -4.85
N SER A 208 2.32 -1.86 -4.47
CA SER A 208 3.38 -0.92 -4.85
C SER A 208 3.63 -0.87 -6.36
N MET A 209 3.29 -1.94 -7.08
CA MET A 209 3.44 -2.03 -8.53
C MET A 209 2.33 -1.30 -9.30
N ILE A 210 1.25 -0.88 -8.64
CA ILE A 210 0.13 -0.15 -9.27
C ILE A 210 0.60 1.17 -9.91
N GLU A 211 1.63 1.81 -9.34
CA GLU A 211 2.22 3.02 -9.91
C GLU A 211 2.92 2.75 -11.25
N GLN A 212 3.45 1.54 -11.45
CA GLN A 212 4.12 1.15 -12.69
C GLN A 212 3.12 0.74 -13.77
N ASP A 213 2.10 -0.03 -13.39
CA ASP A 213 1.01 -0.43 -14.28
C ASP A 213 -0.31 -0.57 -13.50
N PRO A 214 -1.40 0.09 -13.91
CA PRO A 214 -2.68 0.03 -13.21
C PRO A 214 -3.28 -1.38 -13.13
N ALA A 215 -2.92 -2.30 -14.04
CA ALA A 215 -3.40 -3.68 -14.02
C ALA A 215 -2.97 -4.46 -12.77
N TYR A 216 -1.89 -4.04 -12.08
CA TYR A 216 -1.54 -4.58 -10.77
C TYR A 216 -2.61 -4.33 -9.70
N SER A 217 -3.57 -3.42 -9.92
CA SER A 217 -4.74 -3.26 -9.04
C SER A 217 -5.58 -4.54 -8.99
N GLN A 218 -5.73 -5.23 -10.13
CA GLN A 218 -6.43 -6.51 -10.18
C GLN A 218 -5.58 -7.64 -9.59
N VAL A 219 -4.27 -7.67 -9.84
CA VAL A 219 -3.36 -8.63 -9.18
C VAL A 219 -3.47 -8.51 -7.66
N THR A 220 -3.41 -7.29 -7.15
CA THR A 220 -3.50 -7.01 -5.72
C THR A 220 -4.86 -7.43 -5.15
N ALA A 221 -5.95 -7.21 -5.88
CA ALA A 221 -7.28 -7.68 -5.49
C ALA A 221 -7.37 -9.21 -5.46
N ARG A 222 -6.83 -9.91 -6.47
CA ARG A 222 -6.81 -11.38 -6.53
C ARG A 222 -6.00 -11.99 -5.40
N LEU A 223 -4.88 -11.36 -5.02
CA LEU A 223 -4.09 -11.78 -3.85
C LEU A 223 -4.85 -11.57 -2.54
N LEU A 224 -5.49 -10.41 -2.37
CA LEU A 224 -6.34 -10.14 -1.20
C LEU A 224 -7.50 -11.15 -1.11
N LEU A 225 -8.12 -11.48 -2.24
CA LEU A 225 -9.20 -12.44 -2.34
C LEU A 225 -8.80 -13.84 -1.87
N VAL A 226 -7.55 -14.26 -2.08
CA VAL A 226 -7.05 -15.54 -1.53
C VAL A 226 -7.09 -15.51 -0.01
N SER A 227 -6.60 -14.45 0.63
CA SER A 227 -6.66 -14.32 2.09
C SER A 227 -8.10 -14.29 2.60
N ILE A 228 -9.01 -13.59 1.92
CA ILE A 228 -10.44 -13.56 2.28
C ILE A 228 -11.06 -14.96 2.18
N ARG A 229 -10.75 -15.72 1.13
CA ARG A 229 -11.23 -17.11 0.97
C ARG A 229 -10.71 -18.01 2.08
N HIS A 230 -9.42 -17.90 2.38
CA HIS A 230 -8.81 -18.68 3.44
C HIS A 230 -9.46 -18.37 4.80
N GLU A 231 -9.71 -17.10 5.10
CA GLU A 231 -10.38 -16.68 6.33
C GLU A 231 -11.83 -17.22 6.42
N VAL A 232 -12.61 -17.08 5.34
CA VAL A 232 -14.04 -17.41 5.35
C VAL A 232 -14.30 -18.92 5.24
N LEU A 233 -13.52 -19.62 4.40
CA LEU A 233 -13.68 -21.05 4.14
C LEU A 233 -12.84 -21.93 5.08
N GLY A 234 -11.79 -21.37 5.71
CA GLY A 234 -10.87 -22.11 6.56
C GLY A 234 -9.86 -22.97 5.79
N GLU A 235 -9.83 -22.88 4.46
CA GLU A 235 -8.90 -23.61 3.59
C GLU A 235 -8.47 -22.73 2.40
N THR A 236 -7.29 -23.01 1.84
CA THR A 236 -6.85 -22.35 0.60
C THR A 236 -7.58 -22.96 -0.59
N VAL A 237 -8.36 -22.14 -1.30
CA VAL A 237 -9.14 -22.55 -2.48
C VAL A 237 -8.73 -21.74 -3.69
N THR A 238 -8.48 -22.42 -4.81
CA THR A 238 -8.15 -21.77 -6.08
C THR A 238 -9.39 -21.17 -6.75
N GLN A 239 -9.19 -20.24 -7.67
CA GLN A 239 -10.30 -19.65 -8.44
C GLN A 239 -11.15 -20.71 -9.18
N ALA A 240 -10.50 -21.72 -9.75
CA ALA A 240 -11.19 -22.76 -10.51
C ALA A 240 -12.13 -23.61 -9.63
N GLU A 241 -11.79 -23.78 -8.36
CA GLU A 241 -12.60 -24.55 -7.40
C GLU A 241 -13.78 -23.73 -6.83
N MET A 242 -13.72 -22.40 -6.92
CA MET A 242 -14.72 -21.53 -6.30
C MET A 242 -16.12 -21.69 -6.87
N GLY A 243 -16.27 -22.10 -8.13
CA GLY A 243 -17.59 -22.40 -8.70
C GLY A 243 -18.34 -23.47 -7.90
N ALA A 244 -17.64 -24.56 -7.53
CA ALA A 244 -18.21 -25.60 -6.68
C ALA A 244 -18.31 -25.16 -5.22
N ARG A 245 -17.28 -24.47 -4.71
CA ARG A 245 -17.24 -24.05 -3.31
C ARG A 245 -18.31 -23.03 -2.94
N TYR A 246 -18.68 -22.10 -3.81
CA TYR A 246 -19.79 -21.19 -3.56
C TYR A 246 -21.11 -21.94 -3.35
N ALA A 247 -21.35 -23.03 -4.08
CA ALA A 247 -22.56 -23.84 -3.94
C ALA A 247 -22.67 -24.51 -2.56
N GLU A 248 -21.54 -24.98 -2.02
CA GLU A 248 -21.46 -25.60 -0.69
C GLU A 248 -21.50 -24.55 0.44
N TYR A 249 -20.74 -23.46 0.26
CA TYR A 249 -20.57 -22.41 1.25
C TYR A 249 -21.83 -21.56 1.45
N PHE A 250 -22.55 -21.19 0.37
CA PHE A 250 -23.61 -20.19 0.44
C PHE A 250 -24.77 -20.58 1.38
N PRO A 251 -25.33 -21.80 1.34
CA PRO A 251 -26.35 -22.21 2.30
C PRO A 251 -25.85 -22.24 3.75
N ALA A 252 -24.59 -22.66 3.96
CA ALA A 252 -23.97 -22.67 5.29
C ALA A 252 -23.76 -21.25 5.82
N TYR A 253 -23.38 -20.31 4.96
CA TYR A 253 -23.27 -18.88 5.26
C TYR A 253 -24.61 -18.30 5.72
N ILE A 254 -25.71 -18.54 4.99
CA ILE A 254 -27.05 -18.06 5.39
C ILE A 254 -27.42 -18.59 6.78
N LYS A 255 -27.23 -19.89 7.02
CA LYS A 255 -27.51 -20.51 8.32
C LYS A 255 -26.65 -19.91 9.44
N LYS A 256 -25.34 -19.72 9.20
CA LYS A 256 -24.41 -19.12 10.17
C LYS A 256 -24.77 -17.67 10.48
N GLY A 257 -25.12 -16.88 9.46
CA GLY A 257 -25.52 -15.48 9.61
C GLY A 257 -26.85 -15.31 10.35
N ILE A 258 -27.84 -16.20 10.13
CA ILE A 258 -29.09 -16.21 10.88
C ILE A 258 -28.85 -16.59 12.35
N ALA A 259 -28.06 -17.64 12.59
CA ALA A 259 -27.74 -18.09 13.96
C ALA A 259 -26.98 -17.03 14.78
N ALA A 260 -26.22 -16.16 14.10
CA ALA A 260 -25.51 -15.04 14.71
C ALA A 260 -26.35 -13.74 14.77
N GLU A 261 -27.65 -13.79 14.44
CA GLU A 261 -28.56 -12.64 14.42
C GLU A 261 -28.13 -11.51 13.45
N LEU A 262 -27.30 -11.84 12.45
CA LEU A 262 -26.84 -10.89 11.44
C LEU A 262 -27.78 -10.83 10.23
N LEU A 263 -28.46 -11.94 9.92
CA LEU A 263 -29.37 -12.08 8.78
C LEU A 263 -30.83 -12.27 9.21
N ASP A 264 -31.76 -11.81 8.37
CA ASP A 264 -33.18 -12.06 8.55
C ASP A 264 -33.49 -13.56 8.28
N GLU A 265 -34.22 -14.20 9.20
CA GLU A 265 -34.64 -15.60 9.09
C GLU A 265 -35.42 -15.90 7.81
N LYS A 266 -36.11 -14.90 7.24
CA LYS A 266 -36.84 -15.03 5.97
C LYS A 266 -35.93 -15.36 4.79
N LEU A 267 -34.63 -15.05 4.86
CA LEU A 267 -33.68 -15.46 3.82
C LEU A 267 -33.58 -16.99 3.68
N ALA A 268 -33.85 -17.75 4.74
CA ALA A 268 -33.89 -19.21 4.69
C ALA A 268 -35.11 -19.77 3.93
N GLN A 269 -36.10 -18.93 3.58
CA GLN A 269 -37.28 -19.35 2.83
C GLN A 269 -37.06 -19.42 1.32
N PHE A 270 -35.95 -18.88 0.82
CA PHE A 270 -35.57 -18.98 -0.59
C PHE A 270 -35.08 -20.39 -0.92
N ASP A 271 -35.19 -20.77 -2.20
CA ASP A 271 -34.49 -21.95 -2.72
C ASP A 271 -32.98 -21.67 -2.83
N LEU A 272 -32.25 -21.89 -1.72
CA LEU A 272 -30.82 -21.63 -1.63
C LEU A 272 -30.00 -22.48 -2.61
N ALA A 273 -30.45 -23.68 -2.98
CA ALA A 273 -29.76 -24.52 -3.95
C ALA A 273 -29.85 -23.94 -5.37
N ARG A 274 -31.03 -23.43 -5.74
CA ARG A 274 -31.22 -22.71 -7.00
C ARG A 274 -30.40 -21.42 -7.05
N LEU A 275 -30.37 -20.65 -5.96
CA LEU A 275 -29.61 -19.40 -5.90
C LEU A 275 -28.10 -19.63 -5.88
N SER A 276 -27.63 -20.65 -5.16
CA SER A 276 -26.19 -20.95 -5.09
C SER A 276 -25.64 -21.43 -6.43
N ALA A 277 -26.47 -22.09 -7.25
CA ALA A 277 -26.09 -22.55 -8.59
C ALA A 277 -25.89 -21.42 -9.62
N VAL A 278 -26.42 -20.22 -9.37
CA VAL A 278 -26.22 -19.07 -10.27
C VAL A 278 -25.06 -18.17 -9.84
N LEU A 279 -24.43 -18.43 -8.70
CA LEU A 279 -23.28 -17.65 -8.24
C LEU A 279 -22.11 -17.85 -9.20
N ASP A 280 -21.61 -16.75 -9.72
CA ASP A 280 -20.57 -16.71 -10.74
C ASP A 280 -19.25 -16.30 -10.10
N ALA A 281 -18.40 -17.29 -9.81
CA ALA A 281 -17.11 -17.11 -9.17
C ALA A 281 -16.15 -16.23 -9.98
N ASP A 282 -16.27 -16.22 -11.31
CA ASP A 282 -15.39 -15.46 -12.20
C ASP A 282 -15.57 -13.95 -12.02
N ARG A 283 -16.73 -13.53 -11.48
CA ARG A 283 -16.99 -12.12 -11.14
C ARG A 283 -16.13 -11.63 -9.98
N ASP A 284 -15.57 -12.51 -9.16
CA ASP A 284 -14.60 -12.10 -8.13
C ASP A 284 -13.34 -11.46 -8.75
N TYR A 285 -12.99 -11.83 -10.00
CA TYR A 285 -11.83 -11.29 -10.70
C TYR A 285 -12.09 -9.92 -11.36
N GLN A 286 -13.32 -9.40 -11.30
CA GLN A 286 -13.67 -8.07 -11.79
C GLN A 286 -13.21 -6.95 -10.84
N PHE A 287 -12.96 -7.28 -9.57
CA PHE A 287 -12.60 -6.29 -8.57
C PHE A 287 -11.19 -5.71 -8.80
N GLY A 288 -11.11 -4.37 -8.73
CA GLY A 288 -9.86 -3.69 -8.40
C GLY A 288 -9.63 -3.67 -6.88
N TYR A 289 -8.37 -3.45 -6.47
CA TYR A 289 -7.96 -3.55 -5.06
C TYR A 289 -8.79 -2.66 -4.12
N LEU A 290 -8.98 -1.38 -4.48
CA LEU A 290 -9.74 -0.44 -3.64
C LEU A 290 -11.20 -0.90 -3.43
N GLY A 291 -11.81 -1.48 -4.45
CA GLY A 291 -13.19 -1.97 -4.40
C GLY A 291 -13.31 -3.14 -3.42
N LEU A 292 -12.46 -4.16 -3.59
CA LEU A 292 -12.48 -5.34 -2.71
C LEU A 292 -12.09 -4.98 -1.27
N GLN A 293 -11.06 -4.17 -1.08
CA GLN A 293 -10.64 -3.69 0.24
C GLN A 293 -11.77 -2.94 0.95
N THR A 294 -12.50 -2.08 0.21
CA THR A 294 -13.65 -1.36 0.76
C THR A 294 -14.74 -2.30 1.24
N LEU A 295 -15.07 -3.34 0.46
CA LEU A 295 -16.07 -4.34 0.84
C LEU A 295 -15.62 -5.12 2.07
N TYR A 296 -14.37 -5.60 2.07
CA TYR A 296 -13.78 -6.34 3.19
C TYR A 296 -13.78 -5.52 4.49
N ASP A 297 -13.29 -4.28 4.45
CA ASP A 297 -13.11 -3.48 5.66
C ASP A 297 -14.46 -3.10 6.30
N ARG A 298 -15.49 -2.88 5.48
CA ARG A 298 -16.71 -2.22 5.94
C ARG A 298 -18.00 -2.98 5.70
N TYR A 299 -18.15 -3.69 4.59
CA TYR A 299 -19.44 -4.23 4.14
C TYR A 299 -19.63 -5.71 4.45
N PHE A 300 -18.60 -6.53 4.31
CA PHE A 300 -18.71 -7.97 4.56
C PHE A 300 -19.04 -8.24 6.03
N LEU A 301 -20.02 -9.11 6.24
CA LEU A 301 -20.42 -9.52 7.58
C LEU A 301 -19.29 -10.27 8.28
N HIS A 302 -19.19 -10.07 9.60
CA HIS A 302 -18.19 -10.70 10.45
C HIS A 302 -18.75 -11.09 11.82
N ILE A 303 -18.13 -12.08 12.44
CA ILE A 303 -18.38 -12.54 13.81
C ILE A 303 -17.04 -12.49 14.53
N GLU A 304 -16.96 -11.79 15.67
CA GLU A 304 -15.71 -11.66 16.44
C GLU A 304 -14.51 -11.24 15.55
N GLU A 305 -14.72 -10.22 14.73
CA GLU A 305 -13.76 -9.69 13.73
C GLU A 305 -13.45 -10.61 12.53
N SER A 306 -13.79 -11.89 12.59
CA SER A 306 -13.62 -12.83 11.47
C SER A 306 -14.74 -12.70 10.44
N ARG A 307 -14.37 -12.45 9.19
CA ARG A 307 -15.30 -12.36 8.06
C ARG A 307 -15.97 -13.70 7.82
N ILE A 308 -17.26 -13.65 7.53
CA ILE A 308 -18.06 -14.82 7.19
C ILE A 308 -18.65 -14.74 5.78
N GLU A 309 -18.44 -13.63 5.07
CA GLU A 309 -19.09 -13.28 3.81
C GLU A 309 -18.07 -13.14 2.67
N LEU A 310 -18.32 -13.83 1.55
CA LEU A 310 -17.56 -13.73 0.30
C LEU A 310 -18.24 -12.77 -0.71
N PRO A 311 -17.51 -12.24 -1.71
CA PRO A 311 -18.04 -11.20 -2.61
C PRO A 311 -19.32 -11.59 -3.36
N GLN A 312 -19.42 -12.80 -3.93
CA GLN A 312 -20.66 -13.18 -4.64
C GLN A 312 -21.82 -13.42 -3.68
N ALA A 313 -21.54 -13.97 -2.49
CA ALA A 313 -22.54 -14.14 -1.44
C ALA A 313 -23.06 -12.80 -0.91
N PHE A 314 -22.19 -11.79 -0.82
CA PHE A 314 -22.56 -10.41 -0.50
C PHE A 314 -23.59 -9.86 -1.49
N PHE A 315 -23.34 -9.95 -2.79
CA PHE A 315 -24.30 -9.47 -3.80
C PHE A 315 -25.60 -10.28 -3.78
N MET A 316 -25.52 -11.60 -3.61
CA MET A 316 -26.71 -12.44 -3.54
C MET A 316 -27.54 -12.15 -2.28
N ARG A 317 -26.90 -11.92 -1.12
CA ARG A 317 -27.61 -11.49 0.10
C ARG A 317 -28.40 -10.21 -0.16
N VAL A 318 -27.75 -9.20 -0.76
CA VAL A 318 -28.41 -7.92 -1.06
C VAL A 318 -29.60 -8.15 -2.00
N ALA A 319 -29.40 -8.93 -3.06
CA ALA A 319 -30.44 -9.28 -4.02
C ALA A 319 -31.63 -10.00 -3.38
N MET A 320 -31.38 -11.00 -2.54
CA MET A 320 -32.42 -11.71 -1.78
C MET A 320 -33.16 -10.77 -0.82
N GLY A 321 -32.42 -9.90 -0.12
CA GLY A 321 -33.01 -8.92 0.79
C GLY A 321 -33.98 -7.97 0.08
N LEU A 322 -33.67 -7.56 -1.14
CA LEU A 322 -34.55 -6.74 -1.98
C LEU A 322 -35.74 -7.52 -2.55
N ALA A 323 -35.57 -8.80 -2.86
CA ALA A 323 -36.60 -9.66 -3.46
C ALA A 323 -37.51 -10.37 -2.45
N ILE A 324 -37.36 -10.14 -1.14
CA ILE A 324 -37.99 -10.94 -0.08
C ILE A 324 -39.53 -10.98 -0.12
N ASN A 325 -40.15 -9.95 -0.70
CA ASN A 325 -41.60 -9.83 -0.84
C ASN A 325 -42.07 -9.89 -2.30
N GLU A 326 -41.17 -10.24 -3.23
CA GLU A 326 -41.55 -10.46 -4.63
C GLU A 326 -42.39 -11.72 -4.79
N VAL A 327 -43.21 -11.76 -5.85
CA VAL A 327 -44.07 -12.92 -6.14
C VAL A 327 -43.24 -14.13 -6.53
N ASP A 328 -42.27 -13.95 -7.43
CA ASP A 328 -41.24 -14.93 -7.78
C ASP A 328 -39.91 -14.46 -7.21
N ARG A 329 -39.69 -14.79 -5.93
CA ARG A 329 -38.56 -14.30 -5.14
C ARG A 329 -37.23 -14.72 -5.75
N GLU A 330 -37.10 -15.98 -6.15
CA GLU A 330 -35.88 -16.52 -6.73
C GLU A 330 -35.57 -15.87 -8.08
N ALA A 331 -36.55 -15.73 -8.98
CA ALA A 331 -36.29 -15.11 -10.28
C ALA A 331 -35.81 -13.67 -10.12
N ARG A 332 -36.41 -12.89 -9.21
CA ARG A 332 -36.01 -11.50 -8.94
C ARG A 332 -34.68 -11.40 -8.22
N ALA A 333 -34.40 -12.27 -7.25
CA ALA A 333 -33.09 -12.33 -6.61
C ALA A 333 -31.98 -12.63 -7.62
N ILE A 334 -32.20 -13.56 -8.56
CA ILE A 334 -31.23 -13.87 -9.63
C ILE A 334 -31.02 -12.65 -10.54
N GLU A 335 -32.08 -11.99 -10.97
CA GLU A 335 -32.01 -10.77 -11.79
C GLU A 335 -31.22 -9.66 -11.09
N PHE A 336 -31.55 -9.37 -9.83
CA PHE A 336 -30.87 -8.33 -9.05
C PHE A 336 -29.40 -8.70 -8.80
N TYR A 337 -29.11 -9.96 -8.49
CA TYR A 337 -27.74 -10.45 -8.33
C TYR A 337 -26.93 -10.25 -9.62
N GLN A 338 -27.49 -10.58 -10.78
CA GLN A 338 -26.80 -10.45 -12.05
C GLN A 338 -26.38 -9.01 -12.33
N VAL A 339 -27.26 -8.05 -12.05
CA VAL A 339 -27.02 -6.61 -12.26
C VAL A 339 -26.04 -6.03 -11.23
N LEU A 340 -26.11 -6.47 -9.97
CA LEU A 340 -25.21 -6.01 -8.91
C LEU A 340 -23.79 -6.57 -9.08
N SER A 341 -23.67 -7.87 -9.34
CA SER A 341 -22.36 -8.55 -9.41
C SER A 341 -21.62 -8.33 -10.73
N SER A 342 -22.29 -7.85 -11.79
CA SER A 342 -21.64 -7.39 -13.03
C SER A 342 -21.15 -5.93 -12.94
N PHE A 343 -21.46 -5.24 -11.85
CA PHE A 343 -21.25 -3.80 -11.67
C PHE A 343 -22.02 -2.88 -12.64
N ASP A 344 -23.03 -3.40 -13.35
CA ASP A 344 -23.87 -2.59 -14.25
C ASP A 344 -24.69 -1.55 -13.47
N PHE A 345 -25.08 -1.90 -12.25
CA PHE A 345 -25.66 -0.98 -11.29
C PHE A 345 -25.20 -1.33 -9.88
N MET A 346 -25.00 -0.31 -9.06
CA MET A 346 -24.66 -0.48 -7.66
C MET A 346 -25.69 0.23 -6.79
N SER A 347 -26.27 -0.53 -5.85
CA SER A 347 -27.19 0.05 -4.88
C SER A 347 -26.48 1.05 -3.96
N SER A 348 -27.27 1.93 -3.33
CA SER A 348 -26.74 2.85 -2.34
C SER A 348 -26.11 2.11 -1.16
N THR A 349 -25.18 2.78 -0.48
CA THR A 349 -24.52 2.28 0.74
C THR A 349 -25.48 1.64 1.76
N PRO A 350 -26.55 2.29 2.25
CA PRO A 350 -27.46 1.68 3.23
C PRO A 350 -28.11 0.38 2.73
N THR A 351 -28.48 0.31 1.44
CA THR A 351 -29.00 -0.92 0.84
C THR A 351 -27.96 -2.03 0.87
N LEU A 352 -26.73 -1.76 0.44
CA LEU A 352 -25.65 -2.76 0.44
C LEU A 352 -25.31 -3.28 1.85
N PHE A 353 -25.33 -2.38 2.84
CA PHE A 353 -25.07 -2.72 4.24
C PHE A 353 -26.18 -3.55 4.87
N ASN A 354 -27.44 -3.17 4.65
CA ASN A 354 -28.54 -3.63 5.48
C ASN A 354 -29.51 -4.59 4.76
N ALA A 355 -29.46 -4.71 3.43
CA ALA A 355 -30.34 -5.65 2.74
C ALA A 355 -30.07 -7.09 3.19
N GLY A 356 -31.14 -7.78 3.59
CA GLY A 356 -31.09 -9.15 4.08
C GLY A 356 -30.70 -9.29 5.56
N THR A 357 -30.47 -8.19 6.28
CA THR A 357 -30.21 -8.22 7.73
C THR A 357 -31.50 -8.06 8.53
N GLN A 358 -31.47 -8.39 9.83
CA GLN A 358 -32.64 -8.28 10.73
C GLN A 358 -33.23 -6.85 10.79
N HIS A 359 -32.38 -5.84 10.62
CA HIS A 359 -32.77 -4.43 10.58
C HIS A 359 -32.38 -3.80 9.24
N SER A 360 -33.18 -4.13 8.22
CA SER A 360 -33.00 -3.68 6.84
C SER A 360 -33.37 -2.19 6.62
N GLN A 361 -32.60 -1.27 7.20
CA GLN A 361 -32.72 0.17 6.88
C GLN A 361 -32.04 0.47 5.54
N LEU A 362 -32.79 0.33 4.45
CA LEU A 362 -32.27 0.43 3.08
C LEU A 362 -32.08 1.87 2.59
N SER A 363 -32.72 2.83 3.24
CA SER A 363 -32.61 4.25 2.91
C SER A 363 -31.98 5.00 4.08
N SER A 364 -31.19 6.02 3.78
CA SER A 364 -30.48 6.80 4.78
C SER A 364 -30.51 8.29 4.48
N CYS A 365 -31.43 8.78 3.65
CA CYS A 365 -31.56 10.21 3.35
C CYS A 365 -32.98 10.64 3.70
N TYR A 366 -33.12 11.55 4.65
CA TYR A 366 -34.43 12.01 5.12
C TYR A 366 -34.53 13.52 5.10
N LEU A 367 -35.74 14.01 4.86
CA LEU A 367 -36.09 15.42 4.94
C LEU A 367 -37.19 15.59 5.99
N THR A 368 -37.04 16.59 6.85
CA THR A 368 -38.05 16.97 7.84
C THR A 368 -38.26 18.48 7.82
N THR A 369 -39.43 18.92 8.26
CA THR A 369 -39.74 20.35 8.50
C THR A 369 -40.04 20.52 9.98
N VAL A 370 -39.45 21.53 10.60
CA VAL A 370 -39.53 21.77 12.04
C VAL A 370 -40.66 22.77 12.32
N THR A 371 -41.61 22.42 13.18
CA THR A 371 -42.73 23.30 13.52
C THR A 371 -42.34 24.37 14.54
N ASP A 372 -43.02 25.52 14.52
CA ASP A 372 -42.76 26.67 15.41
C ASP A 372 -43.41 26.56 16.79
N ASP A 373 -43.15 25.44 17.47
CA ASP A 373 -43.55 25.19 18.84
C ASP A 373 -42.52 24.31 19.56
N LEU A 374 -42.41 24.44 20.88
CA LEU A 374 -41.32 23.81 21.62
C LEU A 374 -41.41 22.28 21.60
N ASP A 375 -42.62 21.72 21.62
CA ASP A 375 -42.82 20.26 21.58
C ASP A 375 -42.40 19.71 20.22
N GLY A 376 -42.85 20.34 19.13
CA GLY A 376 -42.46 20.00 17.77
C GLY A 376 -40.96 20.16 17.48
N ILE A 377 -40.31 21.21 18.01
CA ILE A 377 -38.86 21.38 17.91
C ILE A 377 -38.12 20.20 18.57
N TYR A 378 -38.48 19.84 19.80
CA TYR A 378 -37.81 18.74 20.51
C TYR A 378 -38.19 17.36 19.94
N GLN A 379 -39.39 17.20 19.39
CA GLN A 379 -39.79 16.02 18.66
C GLN A 379 -38.95 15.86 17.37
N ALA A 380 -38.69 16.94 16.63
CA ALA A 380 -37.79 16.90 15.48
C ALA A 380 -36.34 16.54 15.88
N ILE A 381 -35.84 17.04 17.01
CA ILE A 381 -34.51 16.67 17.53
C ILE A 381 -34.46 15.18 17.90
N LYS A 382 -35.52 14.66 18.53
CA LYS A 382 -35.65 13.23 18.83
C LYS A 382 -35.67 12.40 17.55
N GLU A 383 -36.43 12.80 16.55
CA GLU A 383 -36.48 12.12 15.24
C GLU A 383 -35.12 12.14 14.55
N ASN A 384 -34.41 13.27 14.59
CA ASN A 384 -33.06 13.37 14.08
C ASN A 384 -32.13 12.34 14.74
N ALA A 385 -32.19 12.18 16.07
CA ALA A 385 -31.40 11.19 16.80
C ALA A 385 -31.77 9.75 16.38
N MET A 386 -33.06 9.45 16.26
CA MET A 386 -33.54 8.12 15.89
C MET A 386 -33.15 7.73 14.45
N LEU A 387 -33.27 8.66 13.51
CA LEU A 387 -32.89 8.44 12.10
C LEU A 387 -31.37 8.31 11.93
N GLN A 388 -30.58 9.04 12.72
CA GLN A 388 -29.11 8.94 12.71
C GLN A 388 -28.57 7.66 13.35
N LYS A 389 -29.35 7.00 14.23
CA LYS A 389 -28.95 5.75 14.90
C LYS A 389 -28.40 4.71 13.92
N TYR A 390 -28.96 4.62 12.72
CA TYR A 390 -28.55 3.70 11.66
C TYR A 390 -27.97 4.43 10.44
N ALA A 391 -27.20 5.48 10.68
CA ALA A 391 -26.46 6.24 9.67
C ALA A 391 -27.34 7.03 8.65
N GLY A 392 -28.53 7.47 9.05
CA GLY A 392 -29.32 8.43 8.29
C GLY A 392 -28.67 9.81 8.21
N GLY A 393 -28.50 10.35 7.01
CA GLY A 393 -28.27 11.76 6.73
C GLY A 393 -29.59 12.54 6.67
N LEU A 394 -29.54 13.77 7.16
CA LEU A 394 -30.75 14.57 7.41
C LEU A 394 -30.69 15.94 6.74
N GLY A 395 -31.80 16.35 6.13
CA GLY A 395 -32.10 17.74 5.79
C GLY A 395 -33.26 18.23 6.66
N ASN A 396 -33.05 19.29 7.43
CA ASN A 396 -34.10 19.88 8.25
C ASN A 396 -34.44 21.27 7.71
N ASP A 397 -35.70 21.51 7.38
CA ASP A 397 -36.23 22.85 7.13
C ASP A 397 -36.56 23.53 8.47
N TRP A 398 -35.81 24.59 8.77
CA TRP A 398 -35.94 25.40 9.98
C TRP A 398 -36.70 26.72 9.75
N THR A 399 -37.12 26.99 8.51
CA THR A 399 -37.80 28.23 8.11
C THR A 399 -39.06 28.54 8.95
N PRO A 400 -39.89 27.56 9.34
CA PRO A 400 -41.09 27.89 10.12
C PRO A 400 -40.80 28.45 11.51
N VAL A 401 -39.66 28.09 12.12
CA VAL A 401 -39.33 28.45 13.51
C VAL A 401 -39.10 29.96 13.64
N ARG A 402 -39.76 30.61 14.61
CA ARG A 402 -39.73 32.07 14.73
C ARG A 402 -38.33 32.62 15.04
N ALA A 403 -38.02 33.72 14.37
CA ALA A 403 -36.76 34.42 14.51
C ALA A 403 -36.57 35.16 15.86
N MET A 404 -35.36 35.70 16.06
CA MET A 404 -35.00 36.48 17.23
C MET A 404 -35.92 37.69 17.43
N GLY A 405 -36.29 37.95 18.69
CA GLY A 405 -37.15 39.08 19.06
C GLY A 405 -38.65 38.83 18.93
N ALA A 406 -39.07 37.74 18.26
CA ALA A 406 -40.48 37.35 18.16
C ALA A 406 -41.10 37.08 19.53
N ARG A 407 -42.36 37.49 19.72
CA ARG A 407 -43.08 37.32 21.00
C ARG A 407 -43.39 35.84 21.25
N ILE A 408 -43.17 35.37 22.49
CA ILE A 408 -43.57 34.03 22.93
C ILE A 408 -44.82 34.15 23.81
N LYS A 409 -45.92 33.55 23.35
CA LYS A 409 -47.17 33.45 24.13
C LYS A 409 -46.95 32.47 25.30
N GLY A 410 -47.43 32.81 26.49
CA GLY A 410 -47.27 31.99 27.70
C GLY A 410 -46.14 32.48 28.60
N THR A 411 -44.89 32.48 28.12
CA THR A 411 -43.74 32.98 28.90
C THR A 411 -43.65 34.51 28.91
N ASN A 412 -44.36 35.17 28.00
CA ASN A 412 -44.35 36.63 27.81
C ASN A 412 -42.95 37.22 27.53
N GLY A 413 -42.02 36.39 27.03
CA GLY A 413 -40.68 36.77 26.63
C GLY A 413 -40.51 36.95 25.12
N LYS A 414 -39.25 37.09 24.70
CA LYS A 414 -38.83 37.19 23.29
C LYS A 414 -37.98 35.98 22.91
N SER A 415 -38.20 35.46 21.70
CA SER A 415 -37.38 34.40 21.10
C SER A 415 -35.93 34.82 20.94
N GLN A 416 -35.03 33.85 21.07
CA GLN A 416 -33.60 34.00 20.77
C GLN A 416 -33.27 33.52 19.34
N GLY A 417 -34.29 33.21 18.54
CA GLY A 417 -34.14 32.75 17.16
C GLY A 417 -33.83 31.26 17.04
N VAL A 418 -33.46 30.85 15.83
CA VAL A 418 -33.20 29.43 15.50
C VAL A 418 -31.85 28.92 16.02
N VAL A 419 -30.86 29.80 16.18
CA VAL A 419 -29.46 29.43 16.47
C VAL A 419 -29.27 28.60 17.74
N PRO A 420 -29.92 28.89 18.88
CA PRO A 420 -29.80 28.05 20.08
C PRO A 420 -30.31 26.62 19.88
N PHE A 421 -31.40 26.43 19.11
CA PHE A 421 -31.92 25.09 18.81
C PHE A 421 -31.01 24.36 17.83
N LEU A 422 -30.46 25.06 16.84
CA LEU A 422 -29.45 24.55 15.93
C LEU A 422 -28.18 24.07 16.66
N LYS A 423 -27.79 24.70 17.77
CA LYS A 423 -26.71 24.19 18.64
C LYS A 423 -27.06 22.85 19.28
N VAL A 424 -28.31 22.65 19.71
CA VAL A 424 -28.76 21.34 20.23
C VAL A 424 -28.70 20.27 19.12
N VAL A 425 -29.09 20.61 17.89
CA VAL A 425 -28.96 19.68 16.75
C VAL A 425 -27.50 19.34 16.46
N ASN A 426 -26.60 20.34 16.49
CA ASN A 426 -25.17 20.12 16.33
C ASN A 426 -24.66 19.05 17.31
N ASP A 427 -24.95 19.23 18.59
CA ASP A 427 -24.43 18.34 19.64
C ASP A 427 -25.11 16.97 19.59
N THR A 428 -26.38 16.91 19.15
CA THR A 428 -27.08 15.65 18.87
C THR A 428 -26.38 14.86 17.75
N ALA A 429 -25.95 15.52 16.67
CA ALA A 429 -25.24 14.87 15.57
C ALA A 429 -23.86 14.33 16.00
N VAL A 430 -23.19 15.01 16.94
CA VAL A 430 -21.95 14.53 17.55
C VAL A 430 -22.20 13.33 18.46
N ALA A 431 -23.27 13.36 19.25
CA ALA A 431 -23.62 12.30 20.19
C ALA A 431 -24.04 11.00 19.47
N VAL A 432 -24.79 11.09 18.37
CA VAL A 432 -25.31 9.92 17.63
C VAL A 432 -24.41 9.59 16.43
N ASN A 433 -23.18 9.19 16.74
CA ASN A 433 -22.11 8.94 15.75
C ASN A 433 -22.14 7.54 15.13
N GLN A 434 -23.26 7.13 14.52
CA GLN A 434 -23.39 5.95 13.63
C GLN A 434 -22.68 4.65 14.12
N GLY A 435 -22.70 4.37 15.43
CA GLY A 435 -22.03 3.20 16.01
C GLY A 435 -20.52 3.13 15.74
N GLY A 436 -19.86 4.28 15.54
CA GLY A 436 -18.42 4.39 15.27
C GLY A 436 -18.00 4.21 13.81
N LYS A 437 -18.93 3.88 12.88
CA LYS A 437 -18.56 3.63 11.47
C LYS A 437 -18.34 4.92 10.65
N ARG A 438 -19.08 6.00 10.92
CA ARG A 438 -18.94 7.32 10.25
C ARG A 438 -19.60 8.44 11.09
N LYS A 439 -19.21 9.71 10.87
CA LYS A 439 -19.81 10.86 11.57
C LYS A 439 -21.25 11.11 11.09
N GLY A 440 -22.18 11.29 12.04
CA GLY A 440 -23.53 11.79 11.78
C GLY A 440 -23.49 13.09 10.96
N ALA A 441 -24.37 13.22 9.97
CA ALA A 441 -24.43 14.38 9.09
C ALA A 441 -25.86 14.91 9.01
N VAL A 442 -26.01 16.20 9.29
CA VAL A 442 -27.29 16.91 9.23
C VAL A 442 -27.06 18.26 8.57
N CYS A 443 -28.00 18.68 7.73
CA CYS A 443 -28.01 19.97 7.07
C CYS A 443 -29.27 20.75 7.47
N ALA A 444 -29.09 21.93 8.06
CA ALA A 444 -30.19 22.85 8.30
C ALA A 444 -30.41 23.72 7.06
N TYR A 445 -31.68 23.92 6.69
CA TYR A 445 -32.13 24.80 5.62
C TYR A 445 -32.91 25.98 6.21
N LEU A 446 -32.67 27.18 5.67
CA LEU A 446 -33.36 28.40 6.08
C LEU A 446 -33.63 29.28 4.85
N GLU A 447 -34.85 29.80 4.71
CA GLU A 447 -35.19 30.71 3.62
C GLU A 447 -34.51 32.09 3.74
N THR A 448 -34.10 32.66 2.61
CA THR A 448 -33.29 33.88 2.56
C THR A 448 -33.93 35.11 3.22
N TRP A 449 -35.27 35.17 3.30
CA TRP A 449 -35.98 36.29 3.93
C TRP A 449 -36.12 36.14 5.46
N HIS A 450 -35.71 35.00 6.02
CA HIS A 450 -35.81 34.75 7.46
C HIS A 450 -34.96 35.76 8.24
N LEU A 451 -35.50 36.32 9.34
CA LEU A 451 -34.84 37.43 10.03
C LEU A 451 -33.50 37.03 10.69
N ASP A 452 -33.31 35.75 11.02
CA ASP A 452 -32.04 35.22 11.54
C ASP A 452 -31.01 34.86 10.44
N MET A 453 -31.28 35.15 9.16
CA MET A 453 -30.46 34.69 8.04
C MET A 453 -29.00 35.13 8.12
N GLU A 454 -28.73 36.38 8.53
CA GLU A 454 -27.35 36.88 8.66
C GLU A 454 -26.56 36.08 9.70
N GLU A 455 -27.18 35.75 10.83
CA GLU A 455 -26.55 34.92 11.87
C GLU A 455 -26.37 33.47 11.39
N PHE A 456 -27.32 32.96 10.62
CA PHE A 456 -27.30 31.62 10.05
C PHE A 456 -26.12 31.40 9.08
N LEU A 457 -25.81 32.40 8.25
CA LEU A 457 -24.66 32.36 7.32
C LEU A 457 -23.30 32.26 8.04
N GLU A 458 -23.23 32.68 9.31
CA GLU A 458 -21.98 32.68 10.08
C GLU A 458 -21.76 31.44 10.95
N LEU A 459 -22.73 30.51 11.01
CA LEU A 459 -22.71 29.38 11.94
C LEU A 459 -21.47 28.48 11.83
N ARG A 460 -20.79 28.49 10.67
CA ARG A 460 -19.61 27.68 10.36
C ARG A 460 -18.28 28.42 10.43
N LYS A 461 -18.26 29.72 10.78
CA LYS A 461 -17.01 30.48 10.90
C LYS A 461 -16.12 29.89 12.01
N ASN A 462 -14.81 29.80 11.77
CA ASN A 462 -13.82 29.28 12.73
C ASN A 462 -13.57 30.20 13.93
N THR A 463 -14.00 31.47 13.85
CA THR A 463 -13.82 32.48 14.90
C THR A 463 -15.16 33.14 15.26
N GLY A 464 -15.21 33.74 16.45
CA GLY A 464 -16.39 34.38 17.02
C GLY A 464 -16.86 33.71 18.32
N ASP A 465 -18.06 34.05 18.76
CA ASP A 465 -18.67 33.44 19.96
C ASP A 465 -19.14 32.02 19.65
N ASP A 466 -18.57 31.02 20.33
CA ASP A 466 -18.87 29.60 20.14
C ASP A 466 -20.35 29.24 20.40
N ARG A 467 -21.02 30.02 21.27
CA ARG A 467 -22.47 29.87 21.52
C ARG A 467 -23.32 30.07 20.27
N ARG A 468 -22.76 30.73 19.25
CA ARG A 468 -23.39 31.04 17.97
C ARG A 468 -22.72 30.30 16.81
N ARG A 469 -22.15 29.12 17.08
CA ARG A 469 -21.48 28.26 16.09
C ARG A 469 -21.98 26.83 16.16
N THR A 470 -22.06 26.19 15.00
CA THR A 470 -22.42 24.78 14.82
C THR A 470 -21.43 24.12 13.87
N HIS A 471 -20.26 23.74 14.38
CA HIS A 471 -19.14 23.24 13.58
C HIS A 471 -19.38 21.85 12.96
N ASP A 472 -20.29 21.07 13.52
CA ASP A 472 -20.55 19.67 13.16
C ASP A 472 -21.82 19.50 12.32
N MET A 473 -22.58 20.57 12.10
CA MET A 473 -23.78 20.59 11.25
C MET A 473 -23.54 21.40 9.97
N ASN A 474 -24.08 20.94 8.84
CA ASN A 474 -24.08 21.70 7.59
C ASN A 474 -25.23 22.71 7.56
N THR A 475 -25.07 23.76 6.76
CA THR A 475 -26.10 24.79 6.55
C THR A 475 -26.29 25.02 5.06
N ALA A 476 -27.52 25.29 4.65
CA ALA A 476 -27.89 25.59 3.28
C ALA A 476 -28.93 26.71 3.24
N ASN A 477 -28.76 27.63 2.30
CA ASN A 477 -29.74 28.69 2.04
C ASN A 477 -30.83 28.14 1.10
N TRP A 478 -32.09 28.38 1.43
CA TRP A 478 -33.24 28.08 0.57
C TRP A 478 -33.67 29.37 -0.15
N ILE A 479 -33.27 29.51 -1.42
CA ILE A 479 -33.43 30.73 -2.20
C ILE A 479 -34.74 30.64 -3.01
N PRO A 480 -35.73 31.53 -2.79
CA PRO A 480 -37.01 31.55 -3.51
C PRO A 480 -36.90 31.87 -5.01
#